data_AF-V4XS59-F1
#
_entry.id   AF-V4XS59-F1
#
_cell.length_a   1.000
_cell.length_b   1.000
_cell.length_c   1.000
_cell.angle_alpha   90.00
_cell.angle_beta   90.00
_cell.angle_gamma   90.00
#
_symmetry.space_group_name_H-M   'P 1'
#
loop_
_entity.id
_entity.type
_entity.pdbx_description
1 polymer ?
#
loop_
_entity_poly.entity_id
_entity_poly.type
_entity_poly.pdbx_seq_one_letter_code
_entity_poly.pdbx_strand_id
1 'polypeptide(L)'
;MPIFSVKTTARQERTVADMLAEKEMPEIQAVIAPDQLTSYVMVEASDGSVFARVLDEIPHARGVIQGADGPAQSPFSEVEHFLSPTPDVEGIAEGDIVELIAGPFKGEKARVQRIDEGKDQVTVELYEATVPIPVTVRGDQIRVLDSEER
;
A
#
# COMPACT_ATOMS: atom_id res chain seq x y z
N MET A 1 -17.47 -14.54 -1.02
CA MET A 1 -16.96 -14.00 -2.29
C MET A 1 -15.54 -14.49 -2.40
N PRO A 2 -15.21 -15.33 -3.39
CA PRO A 2 -13.89 -15.97 -3.47
C PRO A 2 -12.83 -14.96 -3.92
N ILE A 3 -11.70 -14.93 -3.23
CA ILE A 3 -10.51 -14.17 -3.64
C ILE A 3 -9.44 -15.17 -4.00
N PHE A 4 -8.72 -14.91 -5.09
CA PHE A 4 -7.65 -15.76 -5.56
C PHE A 4 -6.37 -14.95 -5.73
N SER A 5 -5.24 -15.59 -5.45
CA SER A 5 -3.92 -14.99 -5.64
C SER A 5 -3.33 -15.44 -6.97
N VAL A 6 -3.09 -14.50 -7.88
CA VAL A 6 -2.41 -14.70 -9.16
C VAL A 6 -0.93 -14.35 -9.00
N LYS A 7 -0.06 -15.30 -9.28
CA LYS A 7 1.39 -15.10 -9.30
C LYS A 7 1.76 -14.22 -10.48
N THR A 8 2.68 -13.29 -10.26
CA THR A 8 3.20 -12.39 -11.29
C THR A 8 4.73 -12.40 -11.30
N THR A 9 5.30 -11.79 -12.32
CA THR A 9 6.73 -11.43 -12.29
C THR A 9 6.89 -10.24 -11.34
N ALA A 10 7.88 -10.26 -10.45
CA ALA A 10 8.13 -9.15 -9.53
C ALA A 10 8.20 -7.80 -10.26
N ARG A 11 7.54 -6.77 -9.71
CA ARG A 11 7.41 -5.41 -10.29
C ARG A 11 6.53 -5.32 -11.54
N GLN A 12 5.73 -6.35 -11.83
CA GLN A 12 4.72 -6.34 -12.89
C GLN A 12 3.30 -6.53 -12.34
N GLU A 13 3.11 -6.42 -11.02
CA GLU A 13 1.84 -6.62 -10.34
C GLU A 13 0.77 -5.67 -10.88
N ARG A 14 1.09 -4.38 -10.97
CA ARG A 14 0.17 -3.36 -11.51
C ARG A 14 -0.17 -3.59 -12.98
N THR A 15 0.84 -3.86 -13.80
CA THR A 15 0.66 -4.20 -15.22
C THR A 15 -0.29 -5.39 -15.41
N VAL A 16 -0.08 -6.48 -14.65
CA VAL A 16 -0.94 -7.67 -14.70
C VAL A 16 -2.35 -7.35 -14.21
N ALA A 17 -2.48 -6.57 -13.14
CA ALA A 17 -3.77 -6.16 -12.60
C ALA A 17 -4.59 -5.35 -13.61
N ASP A 18 -3.97 -4.37 -14.26
CA ASP A 18 -4.59 -3.54 -15.29
C ASP A 18 -5.06 -4.39 -16.47
N MET A 19 -4.19 -5.29 -16.98
CA MET A 19 -4.56 -6.19 -18.09
C MET A 19 -5.70 -7.15 -17.71
N LEU A 20 -5.76 -7.63 -16.47
CA LEU A 20 -6.85 -8.48 -16.00
C LEU A 20 -8.17 -7.70 -15.91
N ALA A 21 -8.12 -6.46 -15.44
CA ALA A 21 -9.29 -5.59 -15.38
C ALA A 21 -9.83 -5.24 -16.77
N GLU A 22 -8.94 -5.01 -17.75
CA GLU A 22 -9.31 -4.72 -19.15
C GLU A 22 -9.98 -5.89 -19.89
N LYS A 23 -9.90 -7.12 -19.38
CA LYS A 23 -10.56 -8.29 -20.01
C LYS A 23 -12.08 -8.25 -19.89
N GLU A 24 -12.63 -7.44 -18.97
CA GLU A 24 -14.08 -7.29 -18.74
C GLU A 24 -14.84 -8.62 -18.64
N MET A 25 -14.23 -9.61 -17.97
CA MET A 25 -14.81 -10.94 -17.79
C MET A 25 -15.90 -10.88 -16.71
N PRO A 26 -17.13 -11.40 -16.95
CA PRO A 26 -18.20 -11.36 -15.95
C PRO A 26 -17.87 -12.17 -14.68
N GLU A 27 -16.95 -13.13 -14.78
CA GLU A 27 -16.48 -13.89 -13.62
C GLU A 27 -15.49 -13.15 -12.73
N ILE A 28 -14.86 -12.06 -13.18
CA ILE A 28 -13.87 -11.26 -12.44
C ILE A 28 -14.52 -9.95 -12.02
N GLN A 29 -14.65 -9.72 -10.71
CA GLN A 29 -15.31 -8.50 -10.19
C GLN A 29 -14.33 -7.40 -9.82
N ALA A 30 -13.19 -7.77 -9.25
CA ALA A 30 -12.21 -6.81 -8.77
C ALA A 30 -10.80 -7.38 -8.85
N VAL A 31 -9.83 -6.48 -9.02
CA VAL A 31 -8.41 -6.80 -9.03
C VAL A 31 -7.68 -5.77 -8.18
N ILE A 32 -6.80 -6.23 -7.30
CA ILE A 32 -5.96 -5.36 -6.46
C ILE A 32 -4.50 -5.81 -6.51
N ALA A 33 -3.63 -4.84 -6.72
CA ALA A 33 -2.18 -4.99 -6.64
C ALA A 33 -1.64 -4.08 -5.52
N PRO A 34 -1.64 -4.53 -4.25
CA PRO A 34 -1.11 -3.75 -3.15
C PRO A 34 0.41 -3.57 -3.28
N ASP A 35 0.93 -2.38 -2.99
CA ASP A 35 2.36 -2.08 -3.09
C ASP A 35 3.20 -2.93 -2.10
N GLN A 36 2.60 -3.35 -0.98
CA GLN A 36 3.25 -4.20 0.02
C GLN A 36 3.36 -5.67 -0.43
N LEU A 37 2.63 -6.09 -1.46
CA LEU A 37 2.58 -7.49 -1.91
C LEU A 37 3.40 -7.68 -3.20
N THR A 38 4.58 -8.28 -3.07
CA THR A 38 5.48 -8.53 -4.21
C THR A 38 5.15 -9.85 -4.93
N SER A 39 5.15 -9.84 -6.26
CA SER A 39 4.93 -10.98 -7.17
C SER A 39 3.55 -11.63 -7.10
N TYR A 40 2.55 -10.93 -6.54
CA TYR A 40 1.17 -11.41 -6.51
C TYR A 40 0.19 -10.27 -6.77
N VAL A 41 -0.94 -10.63 -7.35
CA VAL A 41 -2.13 -9.79 -7.51
C VAL A 41 -3.30 -10.58 -6.95
N MET A 42 -4.19 -9.92 -6.21
CA MET A 42 -5.40 -10.54 -5.69
C MET A 42 -6.58 -10.22 -6.61
N VAL A 43 -7.35 -11.25 -6.93
CA VAL A 43 -8.47 -11.18 -7.87
C VAL A 43 -9.71 -11.73 -7.19
N GLU A 44 -10.74 -10.90 -7.07
CA GLU A 44 -12.08 -11.35 -6.73
C GLU A 44 -12.71 -11.97 -7.97
N ALA A 45 -13.07 -13.25 -7.87
CA ALA A 45 -13.70 -13.98 -8.96
C ALA A 45 -14.79 -14.92 -8.47
N SER A 46 -15.83 -15.13 -9.27
CA SER A 46 -16.91 -16.09 -8.98
C SER A 46 -16.44 -17.54 -8.96
N ASP A 47 -15.46 -17.87 -9.80
CA ASP A 47 -14.93 -19.21 -10.00
C ASP A 47 -13.47 -19.17 -10.46
N GLY A 48 -12.63 -20.04 -9.89
CA GLY A 48 -11.21 -20.12 -10.22
C GLY A 48 -10.91 -20.69 -11.61
N SER A 49 -11.88 -21.32 -12.28
CA SER A 49 -11.70 -21.83 -13.65
C SER A 49 -11.44 -20.71 -14.67
N VAL A 50 -11.82 -19.46 -14.36
CA VAL A 50 -11.57 -18.31 -15.23
C VAL A 50 -10.07 -18.12 -15.50
N PHE A 51 -9.21 -18.42 -14.52
CA PHE A 51 -7.76 -18.22 -14.63
C PHE A 51 -7.10 -19.12 -15.67
N ALA A 52 -7.63 -20.33 -15.89
CA ALA A 52 -7.13 -21.22 -16.93
C ALA A 52 -7.40 -20.70 -18.35
N ARG A 53 -8.41 -19.83 -18.51
CA ARG A 53 -8.80 -19.23 -19.79
C ARG A 53 -8.08 -17.92 -20.06
N VAL A 54 -7.88 -17.10 -19.04
CA VAL A 54 -7.41 -15.71 -19.21
C VAL A 54 -5.90 -15.56 -19.03
N LEU A 55 -5.25 -16.31 -18.12
CA LEU A 55 -3.86 -16.01 -17.73
C LEU A 55 -2.83 -16.24 -18.83
N ASP A 56 -3.09 -17.14 -19.78
CA ASP A 56 -2.21 -17.38 -20.93
C ASP A 56 -2.10 -16.15 -21.85
N GLU A 57 -3.09 -15.26 -21.81
CA GLU A 57 -3.14 -14.02 -22.58
C GLU A 57 -2.57 -12.82 -21.82
N ILE A 58 -2.15 -12.99 -20.57
CA ILE A 58 -1.64 -11.92 -19.70
C ILE A 58 -0.12 -12.10 -19.52
N PRO A 59 0.70 -11.32 -20.23
CA PRO A 59 2.13 -11.30 -20.02
C PRO A 59 2.49 -11.12 -18.54
N HIS A 60 3.54 -11.80 -18.11
CA HIS A 60 4.03 -11.77 -16.72
C HIS A 60 3.15 -12.44 -15.67
N ALA A 61 1.92 -12.85 -15.98
CA ALA A 61 1.17 -13.77 -15.13
C ALA A 61 1.83 -15.16 -15.12
N ARG A 62 1.90 -15.78 -13.95
CA ARG A 62 2.59 -17.06 -13.70
C ARG A 62 1.65 -18.14 -13.14
N GLY A 63 0.34 -17.93 -13.29
CA GLY A 63 -0.70 -18.83 -12.81
C GLY A 63 -1.28 -18.43 -11.45
N VAL A 64 -2.43 -19.02 -11.13
CA VAL A 64 -3.09 -18.87 -9.82
C VAL A 64 -2.49 -19.83 -8.79
N ILE A 65 -2.45 -19.45 -7.51
CA ILE A 65 -2.09 -20.37 -6.42
C ILE A 65 -3.05 -21.57 -6.41
N GLN A 66 -2.50 -22.77 -6.29
CA GLN A 66 -3.25 -24.02 -6.25
C GLN A 66 -3.32 -24.54 -4.80
N GLY A 67 -4.48 -25.07 -4.41
CA GLY A 67 -4.73 -25.82 -3.20
C GLY A 67 -4.93 -27.31 -3.50
N ALA A 68 -5.55 -28.04 -2.56
CA ALA A 68 -5.78 -29.48 -2.70
C ALA A 68 -6.73 -29.83 -3.85
N ASP A 69 -7.75 -29.00 -4.09
CA ASP A 69 -8.85 -29.28 -5.02
C ASP A 69 -8.95 -28.25 -6.17
N GLY A 70 -7.85 -27.60 -6.53
CA GLY A 70 -7.80 -26.58 -7.59
C GLY A 70 -7.36 -25.20 -7.09
N PRO A 71 -7.75 -24.09 -7.75
CA PRO A 71 -7.36 -22.74 -7.35
C PRO A 71 -7.68 -22.45 -5.88
N ALA A 72 -6.65 -22.09 -5.11
CA ALA A 72 -6.78 -21.81 -3.69
C ALA A 72 -7.49 -20.47 -3.47
N GLN A 73 -8.54 -20.50 -2.65
CA GLN A 73 -9.22 -19.29 -2.21
C GLN A 73 -8.49 -18.71 -0.99
N SER A 74 -8.24 -17.40 -1.03
CA SER A 74 -7.78 -16.63 0.12
C SER A 74 -8.98 -16.13 0.92
N PRO A 75 -8.97 -16.26 2.26
CA PRO A 75 -9.98 -15.63 3.11
C PRO A 75 -9.89 -14.11 3.01
N PHE A 76 -11.02 -13.42 3.16
CA PHE A 76 -11.07 -11.96 3.10
C PHE A 76 -10.14 -11.28 4.12
N SER A 77 -9.91 -11.91 5.27
CA SER A 77 -8.99 -11.42 6.31
C SER A 77 -7.55 -11.26 5.86
N GLU A 78 -7.13 -11.98 4.81
CA GLU A 78 -5.80 -11.79 4.19
C GLU A 78 -5.74 -10.53 3.31
N VAL A 79 -6.88 -9.91 2.98
CA VAL A 79 -6.95 -8.76 2.08
C VAL A 79 -7.27 -7.46 2.83
N GLU A 80 -8.00 -7.54 3.95
CA GLU A 80 -8.49 -6.39 4.73
C GLU A 80 -7.42 -5.33 4.99
N HIS A 81 -6.22 -5.76 5.38
CA HIS A 81 -5.12 -4.85 5.71
C HIS A 81 -4.54 -4.10 4.51
N PHE A 82 -4.79 -4.54 3.28
CA PHE A 82 -4.41 -3.81 2.06
C PHE A 82 -5.47 -2.78 1.64
N LEU A 83 -6.72 -2.93 2.11
CA LEU A 83 -7.83 -2.01 1.79
C LEU A 83 -7.88 -0.79 2.71
N SER A 84 -7.07 -0.80 3.77
CA SER A 84 -6.91 0.32 4.70
C SER A 84 -5.43 0.47 5.02
N PRO A 85 -4.63 1.01 4.07
CA PRO A 85 -3.25 1.34 4.39
C PRO A 85 -3.25 2.35 5.53
N THR A 86 -2.59 1.96 6.62
CA THR A 86 -2.24 2.81 7.76
C THR A 86 -1.53 4.05 7.22
N PRO A 87 -2.05 5.28 7.44
CA PRO A 87 -1.34 6.50 7.07
C PRO A 87 0.07 6.50 7.67
N ASP A 88 1.05 7.02 6.95
CA ASP A 88 2.42 7.13 7.47
C ASP A 88 2.50 8.11 8.66
N VAL A 89 1.51 8.99 8.79
CA VAL A 89 1.33 9.86 9.96
C VAL A 89 0.61 9.23 11.15
N GLU A 90 0.16 7.97 11.04
CA GLU A 90 -0.53 7.28 12.14
C GLU A 90 0.41 7.07 13.34
N GLY A 91 -0.10 7.35 14.54
CA GLY A 91 0.68 7.22 15.78
C GLY A 91 1.58 8.42 16.10
N ILE A 92 1.62 9.44 15.24
CA ILE A 92 2.28 10.72 15.51
C ILE A 92 1.33 11.64 16.27
N ALA A 93 1.83 12.40 17.23
CA ALA A 93 1.08 13.41 17.97
C ALA A 93 1.64 14.82 17.77
N GLU A 94 0.77 15.82 17.96
CA GLU A 94 1.23 17.21 18.09
C GLU A 94 2.19 17.32 19.27
N GLY A 95 3.34 17.97 19.05
CA GLY A 95 4.42 18.08 20.04
C GLY A 95 5.57 17.08 19.86
N ASP A 96 5.35 15.97 19.15
CA ASP A 96 6.38 14.95 18.91
C ASP A 96 7.58 15.52 18.18
N ILE A 97 8.76 14.94 18.47
CA ILE A 97 10.00 15.29 17.79
C ILE A 97 10.25 14.27 16.68
N VAL A 98 10.34 14.77 15.46
CA VAL A 98 10.58 13.98 14.25
C VAL A 98 11.84 14.47 13.54
N GLU A 99 12.47 13.59 12.78
CA GLU A 99 13.55 13.91 11.85
C GLU A 99 13.01 13.85 10.42
N LEU A 100 13.34 14.86 9.63
CA LEU A 100 13.04 14.86 8.20
C LEU A 100 14.06 13.95 7.49
N ILE A 101 13.61 12.88 6.82
CA ILE A 101 14.51 11.91 6.16
C ILE A 101 14.66 12.14 4.65
N ALA A 102 13.89 13.08 4.09
CA ALA A 102 13.88 13.45 2.68
C ALA A 102 13.71 14.96 2.49
N GLY A 103 13.88 15.42 1.24
CA GLY A 103 13.70 16.82 0.87
C GLY A 103 14.86 17.74 1.26
N PRO A 104 14.68 19.07 1.14
CA PRO A 104 15.75 20.06 1.34
C PRO A 104 16.20 20.19 2.80
N PHE A 105 15.38 19.76 3.76
CA PHE A 105 15.65 19.80 5.20
C PHE A 105 16.01 18.42 5.76
N LYS A 106 16.48 17.50 4.92
CA LYS A 106 16.86 16.15 5.34
C LYS A 106 17.94 16.20 6.45
N GLY A 107 17.70 15.47 7.53
CA GLY A 107 18.56 15.38 8.71
C GLY A 107 18.20 16.38 9.81
N GLU A 108 17.36 17.37 9.51
CA GLU A 108 16.90 18.35 10.49
C GLU A 108 15.85 17.73 11.43
N LYS A 109 15.89 18.15 12.69
CA LYS A 109 14.85 17.82 13.68
C LYS A 109 13.76 18.86 13.65
N ALA A 110 12.52 18.43 13.80
CA ALA A 110 11.37 19.29 13.82
C ALA A 110 10.35 18.83 14.86
N ARG A 111 9.56 19.76 15.37
CA ARG A 111 8.42 19.48 16.25
C ARG A 111 7.13 19.47 15.43
N VAL A 112 6.30 18.46 15.64
CA VAL A 112 4.98 18.37 15.01
C VAL A 112 4.06 19.44 15.55
N GLN A 113 3.48 20.24 14.66
CA GLN A 113 2.51 21.28 14.99
C GLN A 113 1.08 20.87 14.65
N ARG A 114 0.90 20.14 13.53
CA ARG A 114 -0.42 19.72 13.05
C ARG A 114 -0.30 18.50 12.16
N ILE A 115 -1.29 17.61 12.25
CA ILE A 115 -1.39 16.40 11.42
C ILE A 115 -2.66 16.49 10.56
N ASP A 116 -2.55 16.05 9.30
CA ASP A 116 -3.67 15.86 8.37
C ASP A 116 -3.63 14.41 7.87
N GLU A 117 -4.25 13.50 8.63
CA GLU A 117 -4.31 12.06 8.32
C GLU A 117 -4.97 11.79 6.96
N GLY A 118 -5.97 12.59 6.59
CA GLY A 118 -6.68 12.43 5.31
C GLY A 118 -5.82 12.76 4.10
N LYS A 119 -4.77 13.57 4.26
CA LYS A 119 -3.78 13.87 3.22
C LYS A 119 -2.44 13.19 3.44
N ASP A 120 -2.31 12.41 4.50
CA ASP A 120 -1.05 11.82 4.95
C ASP A 120 0.10 12.84 5.04
N GLN A 121 -0.20 13.99 5.66
CA GLN A 121 0.72 15.12 5.77
C GLN A 121 0.87 15.59 7.21
N VAL A 122 2.06 16.08 7.53
CA VAL A 122 2.37 16.71 8.81
C VAL A 122 2.94 18.11 8.57
N THR A 123 2.50 19.08 9.36
CA THR A 123 3.15 20.39 9.46
C THR A 123 4.06 20.39 10.67
N VAL A 124 5.34 20.65 10.44
CA VAL A 124 6.39 20.64 11.46
C VAL A 124 7.10 21.99 11.51
N GLU A 125 7.66 22.32 12.68
CA GLU A 125 8.54 23.47 12.86
C GLU A 125 9.96 23.00 13.19
N LEU A 126 10.95 23.54 12.48
CA LEU A 126 12.36 23.17 12.67
C LEU A 126 12.85 23.56 14.07
N TYR A 127 13.47 22.60 14.75
CA TYR A 127 13.88 22.74 16.15
C TYR A 127 15.08 23.67 16.34
N GLU A 128 15.99 23.73 15.35
CA GLU A 128 17.22 24.52 15.39
C GLU A 128 17.07 25.95 14.83
N ALA A 129 15.87 26.31 14.35
CA ALA A 129 15.64 27.62 13.73
C ALA A 129 15.35 28.71 14.78
N THR A 130 16.07 29.84 14.69
CA THR A 130 15.85 31.02 15.56
C THR A 130 14.46 31.64 15.38
N VAL A 131 13.84 31.43 14.22
CA VAL A 131 12.49 31.90 13.87
C VAL A 131 11.65 30.67 13.48
N PRO A 132 10.39 30.55 13.95
CA PRO A 132 9.54 29.43 13.56
C PRO A 132 9.27 29.44 12.05
N ILE A 133 9.66 28.36 11.38
CA ILE A 133 9.40 28.15 9.95
C ILE A 133 8.54 26.87 9.84
N PRO A 134 7.22 26.99 9.61
CA PRO A 134 6.36 25.83 9.42
C PRO A 134 6.58 25.24 8.03
N VAL A 135 6.82 23.93 7.97
CA VAL A 135 6.99 23.17 6.73
C VAL A 135 6.00 22.02 6.73
N THR A 136 5.26 21.84 5.63
CA THR A 136 4.36 20.69 5.45
C THR A 136 5.05 19.64 4.60
N VAL A 137 5.13 18.41 5.11
CA VAL A 137 5.76 17.25 4.46
C VAL A 137 4.81 16.05 4.53
N ARG A 138 5.07 15.01 3.73
CA ARG A 138 4.33 13.75 3.82
C ARG A 138 4.81 12.91 5.00
N GLY A 139 3.96 12.01 5.49
CA GLY A 139 4.31 11.07 6.56
C GLY A 139 5.53 10.19 6.23
N ASP A 140 5.62 9.65 5.01
CA ASP A 140 6.78 8.83 4.58
C ASP A 140 8.12 9.58 4.50
N GLN A 141 8.12 10.90 4.66
CA GLN A 141 9.32 11.74 4.64
C GLN A 141 9.86 12.06 6.03
N ILE A 142 9.26 11.50 7.07
CA ILE A 142 9.64 11.75 8.45
C ILE A 142 9.91 10.46 9.23
N ARG A 143 10.68 10.58 10.30
CA ARG A 143 10.95 9.51 11.26
C ARG A 143 10.78 10.05 12.67
N VAL A 144 9.92 9.42 13.46
CA VAL A 144 9.71 9.79 14.87
C VAL A 144 10.99 9.47 15.67
N LEU A 145 11.47 10.45 16.45
CA LEU A 145 12.65 10.32 17.30
C LEU A 145 12.28 10.23 18.78
N ASP A 146 11.29 11.03 19.20
CA ASP A 146 10.80 11.08 20.57
C ASP A 146 9.28 11.26 20.48
N SER A 147 8.58 10.14 20.66
CA SER A 147 7.15 10.12 20.94
C SER A 147 7.02 10.28 22.45
N GLU A 148 6.39 11.34 22.94
CA GLU A 148 6.08 11.40 24.38
C GLU A 148 5.31 10.13 24.76
N GLU A 149 5.88 9.34 25.68
CA GLU A 149 5.50 7.98 26.06
C GLU A 149 3.99 7.67 25.93
N ARG A 150 3.66 6.66 25.12
CA ARG A 150 2.44 5.85 25.28
C ARG A 150 2.72 4.37 25.08
#